data_AF-A0A1W5LDP8-F1
#
_entry.id   AF-A0A1W5LDP8-F1
#
_cell.length_a   1.000
_cell.length_b   1.000
_cell.length_c   1.000
_cell.angle_alpha   90.00
_cell.angle_beta   90.00
_cell.angle_gamma   90.00
#
_symmetry.space_group_name_H-M   'P 1'
#
loop_
_entity.id
_entity.type
_entity.pdbx_description
1 polymer ?
#
loop_
_entity_poly.entity_id
_entity_poly.type
_entity_poly.pdbx_seq_one_letter_code
_entity_poly.pdbx_strand_id
1 'polypeptide(L)'
;MSSPTGRELTIYLYLFSIIAVFPFLTSASSSLKFDLFGNMYRVHVINGFSSNDLPFLLHCWSSNDDLGHHSLYIGGDFNFHFGLRIIPPSTRFWCDMNRGPKYIPQVSVFEEDEVLHLCSHTQQCYWRGQDNGLYFCNDNSSYFK
;
A
#
# COMPACT_ATOMS: atom_id res chain seq x y z
N MET A 1 51.70 -31.18 31.33
CA MET A 1 51.27 -30.15 30.35
C MET A 1 51.27 -30.80 28.98
N SER A 2 50.12 -31.34 28.55
CA SER A 2 50.01 -32.10 27.30
C SER A 2 49.84 -31.14 26.13
N SER A 3 50.67 -31.30 25.10
CA SER A 3 50.57 -30.53 23.86
C SER A 3 49.39 -31.04 23.01
N PRO A 4 48.62 -30.15 22.37
CA PRO A 4 47.49 -30.56 21.53
C PRO A 4 48.00 -31.35 20.32
N THR A 5 47.26 -32.41 19.95
CA THR A 5 47.57 -33.23 18.77
C THR A 5 47.16 -32.49 17.48
N GLY A 6 47.72 -32.87 16.32
CA GLY A 6 47.44 -32.21 15.04
C GLY A 6 45.96 -32.16 14.64
N ARG A 7 45.15 -33.11 15.12
CA ARG A 7 43.69 -33.14 14.90
C ARG A 7 42.97 -32.07 15.71
N GLU A 8 43.38 -31.88 16.98
CA GLU A 8 42.86 -30.81 17.84
C GLU A 8 43.16 -29.44 17.23
N LEU A 9 44.38 -29.23 16.73
CA LEU A 9 44.78 -28.00 16.05
C LEU A 9 43.92 -27.72 14.80
N THR A 10 43.56 -28.76 14.04
CA THR A 10 42.72 -28.60 12.84
C THR A 10 41.28 -28.22 13.20
N ILE A 11 40.73 -28.81 14.27
CA ILE A 11 39.40 -28.46 14.79
C ILE A 11 39.38 -27.02 15.30
N TYR A 12 40.40 -26.59 16.05
CA TYR A 12 40.51 -25.21 16.52
C TYR A 12 40.60 -24.19 15.38
N LEU A 13 41.34 -24.51 14.31
CA LEU A 13 41.42 -23.66 13.11
C LEU A 13 40.06 -23.55 12.39
N TYR A 14 39.31 -24.65 12.28
CA TYR A 14 37.98 -24.65 11.69
C TYR A 14 36.98 -23.82 12.52
N LEU A 15 36.98 -23.98 13.84
CA LEU A 15 36.12 -23.21 14.73
C LEU A 15 36.44 -21.71 14.69
N PHE A 16 37.73 -21.34 14.65
CA PHE A 16 38.14 -19.94 14.48
C PHE A 16 37.68 -19.34 13.14
N SER A 17 37.72 -20.11 12.06
CA SER A 17 37.27 -19.66 10.75
C SER A 17 35.76 -19.37 10.71
N ILE A 18 34.94 -20.18 11.40
CA ILE A 18 33.49 -19.96 11.49
C ILE A 18 33.20 -18.69 12.30
N ILE A 19 33.91 -18.48 13.43
CA ILE A 19 33.73 -17.31 14.30
C ILE A 19 34.20 -16.00 13.63
N ALA A 20 35.20 -16.05 12.73
CA ALA A 20 35.67 -14.86 12.01
C ALA A 20 34.77 -14.45 10.82
N VAL A 21 34.08 -15.41 10.19
CA VAL A 21 33.20 -15.15 9.03
C VAL A 21 31.77 -14.84 9.46
N PHE A 22 31.29 -15.37 10.59
CA PHE A 22 29.96 -15.08 11.13
C PHE A 22 29.66 -13.58 11.35
N PRO A 23 30.56 -12.77 11.96
CA PRO A 23 30.31 -11.36 12.16
C PRO A 23 30.31 -10.55 10.86
N PHE A 24 30.93 -11.07 9.79
CA PHE A 24 30.94 -10.45 8.46
C PHE A 24 29.63 -10.66 7.68
N LEU A 25 28.84 -11.68 8.05
CA LEU A 25 27.48 -11.88 7.53
C LEU A 25 26.43 -11.08 8.33
N THR A 26 26.73 -10.69 9.58
CA THR A 26 25.79 -9.94 10.43
C THR A 26 25.93 -8.41 10.30
N SER A 27 26.91 -7.89 9.57
CA SER A 27 27.15 -6.44 9.44
C SER A 27 26.28 -5.73 8.39
N ALA A 28 25.28 -6.42 7.83
CA ALA A 28 24.24 -5.80 7.00
C ALA A 28 22.82 -6.04 7.55
N SER A 29 22.66 -6.27 8.85
CA SER A 29 21.36 -5.98 9.49
C SER A 29 21.36 -4.51 9.89
N SER A 30 21.36 -3.63 8.89
CA SER A 30 20.79 -2.30 9.06
C SER A 30 19.45 -2.52 9.73
N SER A 31 19.21 -1.86 10.86
CA SER A 31 17.91 -1.83 11.48
C SER A 31 16.89 -1.44 10.41
N LEU A 32 16.20 -2.42 9.84
CA LEU A 32 14.93 -2.21 9.17
C LEU A 32 14.01 -1.75 10.29
N LYS A 33 14.11 -0.47 10.64
CA LYS A 33 12.93 0.33 10.94
C LYS A 33 12.15 0.38 9.63
N PHE A 34 11.64 -0.77 9.20
CA PHE A 34 10.51 -0.82 8.31
C PHE A 34 9.47 -0.03 9.08
N ASP A 35 9.15 1.13 8.58
CA ASP A 35 8.13 1.99 9.16
C ASP A 35 6.83 1.18 9.11
N LEU A 36 6.56 0.44 10.18
CA LEU A 36 5.39 -0.43 10.34
C LEU A 36 4.08 0.38 10.28
N PHE A 37 4.18 1.71 10.33
CA PHE A 37 3.07 2.65 10.15
C PHE A 37 3.13 3.38 8.81
N GLY A 38 4.33 3.67 8.27
CA GLY A 38 4.51 4.37 6.99
C GLY A 38 4.15 3.58 5.73
N ASN A 39 3.82 2.29 5.84
CA ASN A 39 3.40 1.46 4.71
C ASN A 39 1.88 1.25 4.64
N MET A 40 1.08 1.81 5.55
CA MET A 40 -0.37 1.65 5.56
C MET A 40 -1.04 2.85 4.89
N TYR A 41 -1.74 2.60 3.79
CA TYR A 41 -2.48 3.61 3.04
C TYR A 41 -3.97 3.44 3.26
N ARG A 42 -4.72 4.54 3.16
CA ARG A 42 -6.18 4.55 3.13
C ARG A 42 -6.66 5.27 1.88
N VAL A 43 -7.56 4.62 1.17
CA VAL A 43 -8.25 5.20 0.00
C VAL A 43 -9.67 5.53 0.41
N HIS A 44 -10.13 6.71 0.02
CA HIS A 44 -11.49 7.21 0.18
C HIS A 44 -12.10 7.44 -1.20
N VAL A 45 -13.33 6.98 -1.40
CA VAL A 45 -14.16 7.27 -2.56
C VAL A 45 -15.44 7.93 -2.08
N ILE A 46 -15.59 9.22 -2.37
CA ILE A 46 -16.56 10.11 -1.75
C ILE A 46 -17.61 10.55 -2.78
N ASN A 47 -18.87 10.51 -2.37
CA ASN A 47 -19.96 11.15 -3.11
C ASN A 47 -20.00 12.67 -2.78
N GLY A 48 -19.50 13.48 -3.71
CA GLY A 48 -19.59 14.94 -3.68
C GLY A 48 -20.55 15.53 -4.73
N PHE A 49 -21.49 14.75 -5.26
CA PHE A 49 -22.52 15.25 -6.17
C PHE A 49 -23.49 16.19 -5.42
N SER A 50 -24.10 17.13 -6.13
CA SER A 50 -25.02 18.12 -5.53
C SER A 50 -26.43 17.58 -5.24
N SER A 51 -26.79 16.42 -5.81
CA SER A 51 -28.12 15.81 -5.67
C SER A 51 -28.06 14.34 -5.20
N ASN A 52 -29.15 13.85 -4.61
CA ASN A 52 -29.36 12.47 -4.17
C ASN A 52 -30.36 11.71 -5.05
N ASP A 53 -30.78 12.27 -6.19
CA ASP A 53 -31.77 11.64 -7.10
C ASP A 53 -31.34 10.26 -7.60
N LEU A 54 -30.02 10.04 -7.64
CA LEU A 54 -29.40 8.75 -7.89
C LEU A 54 -28.40 8.48 -6.75
N PRO A 55 -28.01 7.22 -6.50
CA PRO A 55 -26.84 6.92 -5.68
C PRO A 55 -25.55 7.00 -6.51
N PHE A 56 -24.41 7.20 -5.84
CA PHE A 56 -23.09 6.96 -6.44
C PHE A 56 -22.69 5.52 -6.14
N LEU A 57 -22.78 4.67 -7.15
CA LEU A 57 -22.54 3.23 -7.06
C LEU A 57 -21.07 2.94 -7.35
N LEU A 58 -20.47 2.11 -6.51
CA LEU A 58 -19.08 1.68 -6.62
C LEU A 58 -19.01 0.16 -6.65
N HIS A 59 -18.09 -0.39 -7.43
CA HIS A 59 -17.57 -1.74 -7.22
C HIS A 59 -16.06 -1.63 -7.22
N CYS A 60 -15.41 -1.98 -6.11
CA CYS A 60 -13.96 -1.82 -5.96
C CYS A 60 -13.30 -3.17 -5.70
N TRP A 61 -12.09 -3.36 -6.23
CA TRP A 61 -11.35 -4.61 -6.08
C TRP A 61 -9.85 -4.40 -6.25
N SER A 62 -9.08 -5.39 -5.81
CA SER A 62 -7.66 -5.58 -6.11
C SER A 62 -7.45 -6.88 -6.87
N SER A 63 -6.20 -7.27 -7.12
CA SER A 63 -5.91 -8.57 -7.77
C SER A 63 -6.37 -9.78 -6.95
N ASN A 64 -6.51 -9.66 -5.63
CA ASN A 64 -6.73 -10.80 -4.73
C ASN A 64 -7.90 -10.59 -3.76
N ASP A 65 -8.58 -9.45 -3.83
CA ASP A 65 -9.66 -9.10 -2.92
C ASP A 65 -10.74 -8.30 -3.65
N ASP A 66 -11.98 -8.74 -3.53
CA ASP A 66 -13.15 -8.01 -4.02
C ASP A 66 -13.75 -7.23 -2.84
N LEU A 67 -13.61 -5.91 -2.88
CA LEU A 67 -14.10 -5.03 -1.81
C LEU A 67 -15.63 -4.83 -1.90
N GLY A 68 -16.27 -5.37 -2.94
CA GLY A 68 -17.71 -5.43 -3.08
C GLY A 68 -18.35 -4.18 -3.67
N HIS A 69 -19.67 -4.22 -3.73
CA HIS A 69 -20.49 -3.15 -4.28
C HIS A 69 -20.99 -2.22 -3.17
N HIS A 70 -20.92 -0.92 -3.40
CA HIS A 70 -21.30 0.12 -2.45
C HIS A 70 -22.25 1.13 -3.09
N SER A 71 -23.20 1.62 -2.31
CA SER A 71 -24.15 2.66 -2.74
C SER A 71 -24.02 3.87 -1.82
N LEU A 72 -23.46 4.96 -2.33
CA LEU A 72 -23.21 6.17 -1.58
C LEU A 72 -24.24 7.25 -1.90
N TYR A 73 -24.91 7.77 -0.88
CA TYR A 73 -25.66 9.02 -0.94
C TYR A 73 -24.72 10.21 -0.68
N ILE A 74 -25.18 11.46 -0.91
CA ILE A 74 -24.38 12.68 -0.72
C ILE A 74 -23.64 12.63 0.62
N GLY A 75 -22.33 12.92 0.59
CA GLY A 75 -21.46 12.91 1.76
C GLY A 75 -21.01 11.52 2.20
N GLY A 76 -21.52 10.46 1.57
CA GLY A 76 -21.05 9.09 1.78
C GLY A 76 -19.59 8.93 1.38
N ASP A 77 -18.87 8.15 2.16
CA ASP A 77 -17.44 7.88 2.03
C ASP A 77 -17.22 6.37 2.16
N PHE A 78 -17.00 5.70 1.02
CA PHE A 78 -16.47 4.34 1.04
C PHE A 78 -14.95 4.42 1.18
N ASN A 79 -14.41 3.82 2.22
CA ASN A 79 -12.97 3.79 2.43
C ASN A 79 -12.47 2.43 2.89
N PHE A 80 -11.23 2.15 2.54
CA PHE A 80 -10.52 0.93 2.91
C PHE A 80 -9.04 1.24 3.12
N HIS A 81 -8.37 0.44 3.94
CA HIS A 81 -6.94 0.57 4.19
C HIS A 81 -6.20 -0.72 3.88
N PHE A 82 -4.93 -0.59 3.53
CA PHE A 82 -4.08 -1.72 3.18
C PHE A 82 -2.61 -1.38 3.46
N GLY A 83 -1.80 -2.42 3.64
CA GLY A 83 -0.35 -2.29 3.69
C GLY A 83 0.26 -2.58 2.33
N LEU A 84 1.29 -1.83 1.94
CA LEU A 84 2.08 -2.13 0.74
C LEU A 84 2.73 -3.52 0.83
N ARG A 85 2.73 -4.25 -0.29
CA ARG A 85 3.39 -5.55 -0.37
C ARG A 85 4.89 -5.36 -0.46
N ILE A 86 5.64 -6.20 0.25
CA ILE A 86 7.12 -6.21 0.20
C ILE A 86 7.61 -7.05 -0.99
N ILE A 87 6.76 -7.96 -1.49
CA ILE A 87 7.09 -8.90 -2.56
C ILE A 87 6.13 -8.65 -3.73
N PRO A 88 6.63 -8.63 -4.99
CA PRO A 88 5.80 -8.48 -6.17
C PRO A 88 4.65 -9.49 -6.28
N PRO A 89 3.57 -9.16 -7.00
CA PRO A 89 3.34 -7.90 -7.73
C PRO A 89 2.98 -6.71 -6.82
N SER A 90 3.14 -5.50 -7.37
CA SER A 90 2.78 -4.24 -6.69
C SER A 90 1.30 -4.18 -6.34
N THR A 91 0.98 -3.44 -5.28
CA THR A 91 -0.36 -3.20 -4.77
C THR A 91 -1.15 -2.32 -5.73
N ARG A 92 -2.34 -2.79 -6.13
CA ARG A 92 -3.23 -2.07 -7.06
C ARG A 92 -4.68 -2.27 -6.68
N PHE A 93 -5.46 -1.19 -6.74
CA PHE A 93 -6.89 -1.17 -6.50
C PHE A 93 -7.60 -0.38 -7.59
N TRP A 94 -8.71 -0.92 -8.06
CA TRP A 94 -9.58 -0.30 -9.04
C TRP A 94 -10.98 -0.13 -8.50
N CYS A 95 -11.70 0.84 -9.04
CA CYS A 95 -13.13 0.98 -8.83
C CYS A 95 -13.85 1.27 -10.14
N ASP A 96 -14.95 0.56 -10.35
CA ASP A 96 -16.02 0.99 -11.24
C ASP A 96 -16.86 2.04 -10.52
N MET A 97 -17.12 3.17 -11.18
CA MET A 97 -17.82 4.32 -10.62
C MET A 97 -19.04 4.65 -11.48
N ASN A 98 -20.24 4.50 -10.94
CA ASN A 98 -21.49 4.71 -11.67
C ASN A 98 -22.41 5.72 -10.97
N ARG A 99 -22.85 6.71 -11.73
CA ARG A 99 -23.84 7.72 -11.36
C ARG A 99 -24.87 7.86 -12.49
N GLY A 100 -25.70 6.83 -12.67
CA GLY A 100 -26.72 6.77 -13.72
C GLY A 100 -26.10 6.81 -15.12
N PRO A 101 -26.29 7.90 -15.89
CA PRO A 101 -25.70 8.02 -17.23
C PRO A 101 -24.18 8.20 -17.23
N LYS A 102 -23.57 8.55 -16.08
CA LYS A 102 -22.12 8.69 -15.95
C LYS A 102 -21.54 7.39 -15.40
N TYR A 103 -20.83 6.64 -16.22
CA TYR A 103 -20.13 5.44 -15.83
C TYR A 103 -18.66 5.54 -16.21
N ILE A 104 -17.78 5.32 -15.23
CA ILE A 104 -16.33 5.35 -15.40
C ILE A 104 -15.81 3.98 -14.89
N PRO A 105 -15.49 3.06 -15.81
CA PRO A 105 -14.98 1.74 -15.42
C PRO A 105 -13.51 1.81 -15.02
N GLN A 106 -13.09 0.89 -14.16
CA GLN A 106 -11.70 0.56 -13.85
C GLN A 106 -10.80 1.77 -13.50
N VAL A 107 -11.34 2.72 -12.73
CA VAL A 107 -10.53 3.84 -12.21
C VAL A 107 -9.47 3.28 -11.27
N SER A 108 -8.18 3.53 -11.55
CA SER A 108 -7.08 3.18 -10.65
C SER A 108 -7.12 4.11 -9.44
N VAL A 109 -7.74 3.65 -8.35
CA VAL A 109 -7.86 4.44 -7.12
C VAL A 109 -6.62 4.33 -6.24
N PHE A 110 -5.80 3.30 -6.49
CA PHE A 110 -4.45 3.19 -5.97
C PHE A 110 -3.59 2.29 -6.87
N GLU A 111 -2.39 2.75 -7.18
CA GLU A 111 -1.37 1.99 -7.88
C GLU A 111 0.00 2.48 -7.41
N GLU A 112 0.91 1.54 -7.07
CA GLU A 112 2.22 1.90 -6.52
C GLU A 112 3.04 2.80 -7.45
N ASP A 113 2.92 2.60 -8.76
CA ASP A 113 3.70 3.34 -9.75
C ASP A 113 3.12 4.73 -10.03
N GLU A 114 1.81 4.92 -9.86
CA GLU A 114 1.10 6.14 -10.29
C GLU A 114 0.55 6.98 -9.14
N VAL A 115 -0.02 6.36 -8.10
CA VAL A 115 -0.79 7.06 -7.06
C VAL A 115 -0.02 7.17 -5.75
N LEU A 116 0.84 6.20 -5.44
CA LEU A 116 1.55 6.13 -4.15
C LEU A 116 2.31 7.41 -3.83
N HIS A 117 3.06 7.96 -4.79
CA HIS A 117 3.86 9.16 -4.57
C HIS A 117 3.00 10.38 -4.20
N LEU A 118 1.77 10.47 -4.74
CA LEU A 118 0.83 11.54 -4.48
C LEU A 118 0.32 11.51 -3.03
N CYS A 119 0.14 10.32 -2.46
CA CYS A 119 -0.38 10.15 -1.10
C CYS A 119 0.71 9.91 -0.06
N SER A 120 1.97 9.78 -0.46
CA SER A 120 3.08 9.31 0.39
C SER A 120 3.29 10.13 1.67
N HIS A 121 2.91 11.41 1.69
CA HIS A 121 3.05 12.27 2.87
C HIS A 121 1.96 12.06 3.93
N THR A 122 0.72 11.83 3.51
CA THR A 122 -0.45 11.73 4.40
C THR A 122 -0.94 10.29 4.57
N GLN A 123 -0.48 9.40 3.68
CA GLN A 123 -0.99 8.05 3.49
C GLN A 123 -2.50 7.98 3.20
N GLN A 124 -3.10 9.12 2.79
CA GLN A 124 -4.51 9.23 2.44
C GLN A 124 -4.63 9.57 0.96
N CYS A 125 -5.46 8.83 0.23
CA CYS A 125 -5.82 9.12 -1.14
C CYS A 125 -7.33 9.35 -1.21
N TYR A 126 -7.77 10.54 -1.62
CA TYR A 126 -9.18 10.87 -1.71
C TYR A 126 -9.60 11.04 -3.16
N TRP A 127 -10.59 10.25 -3.56
CA TRP A 127 -11.29 10.38 -4.84
C TRP A 127 -12.69 10.89 -4.57
N ARG A 128 -13.09 11.99 -5.20
CA ARG A 128 -14.41 12.59 -5.02
C ARG A 128 -15.11 12.73 -6.36
N GLY A 129 -16.21 11.99 -6.52
CA GLY A 129 -17.12 12.16 -7.66
C GLY A 129 -17.95 13.43 -7.47
N GLN A 130 -17.93 14.31 -8.47
CA GLN A 130 -18.68 15.56 -8.50
C GLN A 130 -19.42 15.73 -9.84
N ASP A 131 -20.29 16.72 -9.92
CA ASP A 131 -21.13 16.94 -11.10
C ASP A 131 -20.34 17.13 -12.41
N ASN A 132 -19.13 17.68 -12.34
CA ASN A 132 -18.28 18.00 -13.49
C ASN A 132 -17.06 17.08 -13.65
N GLY A 133 -16.93 16.03 -12.83
CA GLY A 133 -15.85 15.06 -12.97
C GLY A 133 -15.48 14.33 -11.68
N LEU A 134 -14.42 13.53 -11.80
CA LEU A 134 -13.75 12.90 -10.68
C LEU A 134 -12.57 13.79 -10.27
N TYR A 135 -12.36 13.93 -8.96
CA TYR A 135 -11.31 14.75 -8.39
C TYR A 135 -10.47 13.95 -7.42
N PHE A 136 -9.17 14.26 -7.35
CA PHE A 136 -8.23 13.67 -6.43
C PHE A 136 -7.69 14.72 -5.43
N CYS A 137 -7.40 14.32 -4.20
CA CYS A 137 -6.49 15.02 -3.30
C CYS A 137 -5.84 14.05 -2.30
N ASN A 138 -4.83 14.53 -1.57
CA ASN A 138 -4.12 13.77 -0.54
C ASN A 138 -4.33 14.34 0.88
N ASP A 139 -5.01 15.47 1.03
CA ASP A 139 -5.16 16.22 2.28
C ASP A 139 -6.64 16.47 2.67
N ASN A 140 -7.58 15.93 1.90
CA ASN A 140 -9.02 16.18 2.00
C ASN A 140 -9.42 17.67 1.89
N SER A 141 -8.56 18.52 1.31
CA SER A 141 -8.81 19.97 1.21
C SER A 141 -8.56 20.52 -0.20
N SER A 142 -7.50 20.10 -0.87
CA SER A 142 -7.01 20.67 -2.13
C SER A 142 -7.32 19.75 -3.33
N TYR A 143 -8.60 19.68 -3.74
CA TYR A 143 -9.05 18.82 -4.83
C TYR A 143 -8.63 19.33 -6.21
N PHE A 144 -7.99 18.47 -7.00
CA PHE A 144 -7.68 18.71 -8.42
C PHE A 144 -8.31 17.64 -9.31
N LYS A 145 -8.53 17.99 -10.57
CA LYS A 145 -9.21 17.13 -11.55
C LYS A 145 -8.21 16.27 -12.31
#